data_AF-A0A1E1X297-F1
#
_entry.id   AF-A0A1E1X297-F1
#
_cell.length_a   1.000
_cell.length_b   1.000
_cell.length_c   1.000
_cell.angle_alpha   90.00
_cell.angle_beta   90.00
_cell.angle_gamma   90.00
#
_symmetry.space_group_name_H-M   'P 1'
#
loop_
_entity.id
_entity.type
_entity.pdbx_description
1 polymer ?
#
loop_
_entity_poly.entity_id
_entity_poly.type
_entity_poly.pdbx_seq_one_letter_code
_entity_poly.pdbx_strand_id
1 'polypeptide(L)'
;KRFIINTAHCRIPNLDPLDKSILPFVSKAETVDCSTDFPNLTFSKDTRLHINAPILPQVLQHSPVDRFHCCFRPFFRKAKPQNDDDYVFHVECIPFRDGMEVPYEFVKVECYNGDALFYVNYHAFVHPKQSYQRRFKEYFKPEHRGYQYSVLIVGVDGVSRLNAHRQFPKTVRFLKEQMGAVEMYGYTKVGDNTFPNLIPLLTGLAERELAFGVWTENEYLDSLPMLWKAFAAKGWSTLYAEDNPSLSTFNYLKHGFFGQPTDFYFRPFLSVYEQEAGHRKPLNCHQCVGAQSETEVVLQWLRSYNEIMLKWPSFAFIWLNSATHDDFNGGSQVDHIHRSFFEVLHSGAYLQNTVVLFMSDHGHRWGPVRATHSGMLEDRLPALFISFPPTFRRHHPDIMRNIHINARRLTTPFDLHTTLASLVNFDGKPRPLDLDDYPDHLHGVVLDRAINLFGEVPDNRTCEE
;
A
#
# COMPACT_ATOMS: atom_id res chain seq x y z
N LYS A 1 -8.04 -10.22 -30.63
CA LYS A 1 -9.47 -10.04 -30.23
C LYS A 1 -9.77 -8.54 -30.23
N ARG A 2 -10.95 -8.09 -30.69
CA ARG A 2 -11.32 -6.65 -30.80
C ARG A 2 -11.61 -5.97 -29.46
N PHE A 3 -12.13 -6.71 -28.50
CA PHE A 3 -12.50 -6.23 -27.17
C PHE A 3 -11.85 -7.11 -26.09
N ILE A 4 -11.43 -6.50 -24.97
CA ILE A 4 -10.96 -7.22 -23.78
C ILE A 4 -12.12 -7.69 -22.92
N ILE A 5 -13.15 -6.85 -22.80
CA ILE A 5 -14.45 -7.18 -22.22
C ILE A 5 -15.47 -7.14 -23.35
N ASN A 6 -16.18 -8.25 -23.56
CA ASN A 6 -17.21 -8.35 -24.60
C ASN A 6 -18.41 -9.10 -24.04
N THR A 7 -19.24 -8.35 -23.32
CA THR A 7 -20.46 -8.83 -22.71
C THR A 7 -21.67 -8.20 -23.40
N ALA A 8 -22.89 -8.57 -23.01
CA ALA A 8 -24.11 -8.06 -23.65
C ALA A 8 -24.24 -6.53 -23.51
N HIS A 9 -23.86 -5.99 -22.34
CA HIS A 9 -24.05 -4.58 -21.99
C HIS A 9 -22.76 -3.79 -21.75
N CYS A 10 -21.60 -4.47 -21.65
CA CYS A 10 -20.29 -3.82 -21.52
C CYS A 10 -19.30 -4.30 -22.59
N ARG A 11 -18.73 -3.34 -23.33
CA ARG A 11 -17.71 -3.57 -24.36
C ARG A 11 -16.52 -2.65 -24.14
N ILE A 12 -15.39 -3.21 -23.73
CA ILE A 12 -14.15 -2.46 -23.51
C ILE A 12 -13.16 -2.82 -24.63
N PRO A 13 -12.69 -1.84 -25.43
CA PRO A 13 -11.81 -2.11 -26.57
C PRO A 13 -10.48 -2.71 -26.12
N ASN A 14 -9.94 -3.62 -26.92
CA ASN A 14 -8.61 -4.17 -26.69
C ASN A 14 -7.56 -3.27 -27.33
N LEU A 15 -7.10 -2.28 -26.58
CA LEU A 15 -6.06 -1.34 -27.00
C LEU A 15 -4.67 -1.97 -26.84
N ASP A 16 -3.78 -1.64 -27.78
CA ASP A 16 -2.35 -1.97 -27.67
C ASP A 16 -1.70 -1.05 -26.62
N PRO A 17 -0.97 -1.57 -25.61
CA PRO A 17 -0.19 -0.74 -24.70
C PRO A 17 0.76 0.22 -25.42
N LEU A 18 1.21 -0.09 -26.64
CA LEU A 18 2.09 0.72 -27.48
C LEU A 18 1.36 1.35 -28.67
N ASP A 19 0.06 1.62 -28.53
CA ASP A 19 -0.73 2.32 -29.54
C ASP A 19 -0.04 3.61 -30.01
N LYS A 20 -0.13 3.89 -31.32
CA LYS A 20 0.56 5.03 -31.96
C LYS A 20 0.23 6.38 -31.32
N SER A 21 -0.97 6.52 -30.74
CA SER A 21 -1.36 7.76 -30.05
C SER A 21 -0.65 7.97 -28.71
N ILE A 22 -0.18 6.89 -28.07
CA ILE A 22 0.49 6.93 -26.76
C ILE A 22 2.01 6.87 -26.90
N LEU A 23 2.51 6.16 -27.92
CA LEU A 23 3.93 5.89 -28.11
C LEU A 23 4.85 7.13 -27.98
N PRO A 24 4.50 8.34 -28.47
CA PRO A 24 5.34 9.52 -28.30
C PRO A 24 5.58 9.96 -26.85
N PHE A 25 4.74 9.52 -25.91
CA PHE A 25 4.82 9.86 -24.48
C PHE A 25 5.47 8.77 -23.63
N VAL A 26 5.69 7.59 -24.22
CA VAL A 26 6.27 6.45 -23.52
C VAL A 26 7.79 6.59 -23.54
N SER A 27 8.37 6.73 -22.37
CA SER A 27 9.80 6.63 -22.15
C SER A 27 10.08 5.71 -20.97
N LYS A 28 11.33 5.25 -20.89
CA LYS A 28 11.82 4.55 -19.71
C LYS A 28 12.64 5.55 -18.91
N ALA A 29 12.18 5.89 -17.73
CA ALA A 29 12.89 6.76 -16.81
C ALA A 29 14.09 6.00 -16.19
N GLU A 30 15.10 6.76 -15.78
CA GLU A 30 16.28 6.21 -15.11
C GLU A 30 15.90 5.64 -13.75
N THR A 31 16.59 4.57 -13.33
CA THR A 31 16.35 3.99 -11.99
C THR A 31 16.70 5.01 -10.92
N VAL A 32 15.82 5.20 -9.96
CA VAL A 32 16.07 6.11 -8.86
C VAL A 32 17.20 5.54 -7.99
N ASP A 33 18.26 6.33 -7.78
CA ASP A 33 19.40 5.97 -6.91
C ASP A 33 19.70 7.13 -5.96
N CYS A 34 19.17 7.03 -4.75
CA CYS A 34 19.30 8.04 -3.70
C CYS A 34 20.62 7.92 -2.91
N SER A 35 21.38 6.84 -3.10
CA SER A 35 22.61 6.56 -2.32
C SER A 35 23.80 7.42 -2.74
N THR A 36 23.71 8.05 -3.90
CA THR A 36 24.74 8.94 -4.45
C THR A 36 24.84 10.27 -3.71
N ASP A 37 23.70 10.81 -3.27
CA ASP A 37 23.63 12.10 -2.56
C ASP A 37 23.70 11.92 -1.04
N PHE A 38 23.36 10.73 -0.54
CA PHE A 38 23.32 10.41 0.88
C PHE A 38 24.04 9.09 1.19
N PRO A 39 25.17 9.14 1.93
CA PRO A 39 25.91 7.93 2.26
C PRO A 39 25.13 7.05 3.25
N ASN A 40 25.13 5.73 3.02
CA ASN A 40 24.43 4.79 3.89
C ASN A 40 25.32 4.33 5.08
N LEU A 41 25.76 5.28 5.92
CA LEU A 41 26.64 5.01 7.08
C LEU A 41 25.98 4.11 8.11
N THR A 42 24.66 4.21 8.28
CA THR A 42 23.91 3.37 9.20
C THR A 42 22.78 2.68 8.47
N PHE A 43 22.58 1.39 8.72
CA PHE A 43 21.51 0.59 8.12
C PHE A 43 20.87 -0.31 9.18
N SER A 44 19.60 -0.66 8.98
CA SER A 44 18.88 -1.60 9.83
C SER A 44 18.83 -2.99 9.20
N LYS A 45 18.94 -4.03 10.03
CA LYS A 45 18.66 -5.41 9.66
C LYS A 45 17.90 -6.07 10.80
N ASP A 46 16.73 -6.63 10.51
CA ASP A 46 15.80 -7.14 11.51
C ASP A 46 15.48 -6.03 12.54
N THR A 47 15.64 -6.29 13.84
CA THR A 47 15.49 -5.29 14.92
C THR A 47 16.82 -4.66 15.34
N ARG A 48 17.87 -4.79 14.53
CA ARG A 48 19.22 -4.32 14.85
C ARG A 48 19.68 -3.19 13.94
N LEU A 49 20.42 -2.25 14.53
CA LEU A 49 21.04 -1.14 13.84
C LEU A 49 22.55 -1.40 13.68
N HIS A 50 23.09 -1.05 12.51
CA HIS A 50 24.46 -1.32 12.13
C HIS A 50 25.19 -0.09 11.62
N ILE A 51 26.52 -0.08 11.77
CA ILE A 51 27.42 0.97 11.25
C ILE A 51 28.25 0.39 10.10
N ASN A 52 28.12 0.97 8.92
CA ASN A 52 28.96 0.71 7.77
C ASN A 52 30.33 1.43 7.93
N ALA A 53 31.14 0.95 8.87
CA ALA A 53 32.44 1.55 9.20
C ALA A 53 33.38 1.77 7.99
N PRO A 54 33.43 0.90 6.96
CA PRO A 54 34.27 1.11 5.79
C PRO A 54 34.06 2.43 5.04
N ILE A 55 32.86 3.01 5.07
CA ILE A 55 32.58 4.28 4.38
C ILE A 55 32.82 5.52 5.25
N LEU A 56 33.14 5.34 6.54
CA LEU A 56 33.34 6.45 7.48
C LEU A 56 34.35 7.51 7.00
N PRO A 57 35.52 7.15 6.42
CA PRO A 57 36.45 8.15 5.88
C PRO A 57 35.85 8.99 4.76
N GLN A 58 35.03 8.39 3.90
CA GLN A 58 34.32 9.09 2.82
C GLN A 58 33.27 10.05 3.40
N VAL A 59 32.47 9.60 4.37
CA VAL A 59 31.43 10.44 5.00
C VAL A 59 32.04 11.64 5.73
N LEU A 60 33.20 11.46 6.37
CA LEU A 60 33.94 12.54 7.02
C LEU A 60 34.79 13.39 6.05
N GLN A 61 34.70 13.15 4.74
CA GLN A 61 35.50 13.83 3.73
C GLN A 61 37.01 13.78 4.01
N HIS A 62 37.48 12.63 4.53
CA HIS A 62 38.86 12.39 4.98
C HIS A 62 39.35 13.28 6.13
N SER A 63 38.43 13.93 6.85
CA SER A 63 38.76 14.61 8.10
C SER A 63 39.23 13.59 9.16
N PRO A 64 40.18 13.95 10.04
CA PRO A 64 40.63 13.07 11.11
C PRO A 64 39.48 12.59 11.99
N VAL A 65 39.48 11.30 12.31
CA VAL A 65 38.56 10.73 13.31
C VAL A 65 39.14 11.02 14.69
N ASP A 66 38.50 11.93 15.45
CA ASP A 66 38.89 12.26 16.81
C ASP A 66 38.14 11.37 17.81
N ARG A 67 36.82 11.57 17.92
CA ARG A 67 35.91 10.82 18.80
C ARG A 67 34.61 10.48 18.09
N PHE A 68 34.69 9.53 17.15
CA PHE A 68 33.50 9.01 16.47
C PHE A 68 32.58 8.28 17.45
N HIS A 69 31.33 8.71 17.51
CA HIS A 69 30.27 8.01 18.22
C HIS A 69 28.92 8.30 17.58
N CYS A 70 27.98 7.38 17.75
CA CYS A 70 26.60 7.58 17.34
C CYS A 70 25.67 7.34 18.53
N CYS A 71 24.48 7.91 18.44
CA CYS A 71 23.36 7.61 19.32
C CYS A 71 22.07 7.58 18.49
N PHE A 72 21.02 7.00 19.04
CA PHE A 72 19.70 7.06 18.43
C PHE A 72 18.67 7.64 19.40
N ARG A 73 17.72 8.39 18.85
CA ARG A 73 16.63 9.01 19.57
C ARG A 73 15.31 8.41 19.08
N PRO A 74 14.63 7.61 19.91
CA PRO A 74 13.31 7.12 19.56
C PRO A 74 12.31 8.26 19.38
N PHE A 75 11.31 8.05 18.53
CA PHE A 75 10.20 8.98 18.41
C PHE A 75 8.89 8.26 18.14
N PHE A 76 7.80 8.90 18.55
CA PHE A 76 6.48 8.27 18.60
C PHE A 76 5.39 9.29 18.28
N ARG A 77 4.28 8.82 17.73
CA ARG A 77 3.03 9.57 17.74
C ARG A 77 2.59 9.80 19.19
N LYS A 78 2.13 11.02 19.52
CA LYS A 78 1.64 11.32 20.87
C LYS A 78 0.39 10.52 21.19
N ALA A 79 0.28 10.03 22.42
CA ALA A 79 -0.91 9.29 22.89
C ALA A 79 -2.18 10.17 22.95
N LYS A 80 -2.02 11.48 23.09
CA LYS A 80 -3.07 12.49 22.98
C LYS A 80 -2.64 13.53 21.94
N PRO A 81 -2.79 13.20 20.64
CA PRO A 81 -2.31 14.06 19.57
C PRO A 81 -3.23 15.28 19.40
N GLN A 82 -2.67 16.37 18.88
CA GLN A 82 -3.46 17.54 18.43
C GLN A 82 -3.90 17.41 16.97
N ASN A 83 -3.20 16.62 16.17
CA ASN A 83 -3.50 16.29 14.78
C ASN A 83 -2.79 14.98 14.39
N ASP A 84 -3.00 14.48 13.18
CA ASP A 84 -2.43 13.19 12.72
C ASP A 84 -0.89 13.16 12.67
N ASP A 85 -0.27 14.34 12.56
CA ASP A 85 1.18 14.56 12.46
C ASP A 85 1.83 14.87 13.82
N ASP A 86 1.11 14.70 14.93
CA ASP A 86 1.63 15.08 16.24
C ASP A 86 2.54 13.98 16.83
N TYR A 87 3.86 14.19 16.71
CA TYR A 87 4.90 13.30 17.22
C TYR A 87 5.76 13.94 18.32
N VAL A 88 6.52 13.10 19.04
CA VAL A 88 7.47 13.52 20.06
C VAL A 88 8.72 12.66 20.02
N PHE A 89 9.88 13.31 20.11
CA PHE A 89 11.16 12.62 20.31
C PHE A 89 11.37 12.31 21.79
N HIS A 90 11.98 11.16 22.05
CA HIS A 90 12.54 10.87 23.36
C HIS A 90 13.59 11.93 23.75
N VAL A 91 13.67 12.27 25.03
CA VAL A 91 14.55 13.35 25.51
C VAL A 91 16.03 12.97 25.42
N GLU A 92 16.37 11.72 25.69
CA GLU A 92 17.74 11.21 25.64
C GLU A 92 18.06 10.60 24.27
N CYS A 93 19.27 10.87 23.79
CA CYS A 93 19.89 10.13 22.69
C CYS A 93 20.66 8.93 23.26
N ILE A 94 20.19 7.73 22.96
CA ILE A 94 20.70 6.47 23.52
C ILE A 94 21.96 6.06 22.76
N PRO A 95 23.12 5.84 23.42
CA PRO A 95 24.35 5.47 22.75
C PRO A 95 24.18 4.23 21.87
N PHE A 96 24.60 4.36 20.61
CA PHE A 96 24.46 3.35 19.57
C PHE A 96 25.81 2.66 19.31
N ARG A 97 25.81 1.32 19.34
CA ARG A 97 26.95 0.49 18.95
C ARG A 97 26.56 -0.43 17.79
N ASP A 98 27.50 -0.78 16.92
CA ASP A 98 27.23 -1.67 15.80
C ASP A 98 26.59 -3.00 16.24
N GLY A 99 25.50 -3.39 15.56
CA GLY A 99 24.73 -4.59 15.85
C GLY A 99 23.80 -4.49 17.06
N MET A 100 23.56 -3.29 17.59
CA MET A 100 22.68 -3.06 18.74
C MET A 100 21.22 -3.30 18.38
N GLU A 101 20.52 -4.02 19.26
CA GLU A 101 19.07 -4.20 19.17
C GLU A 101 18.33 -2.93 19.59
N VAL A 102 17.34 -2.53 18.79
CA VAL A 102 16.56 -1.31 18.98
C VAL A 102 15.13 -1.70 19.35
N PRO A 103 14.70 -1.51 20.63
CA PRO A 103 13.38 -1.91 21.10
C PRO A 103 12.27 -0.90 20.75
N TYR A 104 12.50 -0.06 19.74
CA TYR A 104 11.63 1.03 19.35
C TYR A 104 11.21 0.88 17.88
N GLU A 105 9.99 1.30 17.56
CA GLU A 105 9.46 1.22 16.20
C GLU A 105 10.17 2.22 15.27
N PHE A 106 10.43 3.44 15.73
CA PHE A 106 11.05 4.50 14.94
C PHE A 106 12.17 5.19 15.71
N VAL A 107 13.31 5.40 15.06
CA VAL A 107 14.46 6.12 15.66
C VAL A 107 15.13 7.06 14.65
N LYS A 108 15.60 8.20 15.17
CA LYS A 108 16.55 9.09 14.51
C LYS A 108 17.95 8.74 14.98
N VAL A 109 18.88 8.48 14.07
CA VAL A 109 20.29 8.22 14.38
C VAL A 109 21.08 9.49 14.15
N GLU A 110 21.92 9.84 15.10
CA GLU A 110 22.79 11.02 15.09
C GLU A 110 24.23 10.54 15.33
N CYS A 111 25.15 10.85 14.41
CA CYS A 111 26.57 10.48 14.54
C CYS A 111 27.46 11.73 14.57
N TYR A 112 28.43 11.70 15.48
CA TYR A 112 29.28 12.82 15.84
C TYR A 112 30.76 12.44 15.71
N ASN A 113 31.59 13.42 15.38
CA ASN A 113 33.05 13.34 15.48
C ASN A 113 33.53 14.45 16.43
N GLY A 114 33.91 14.09 17.66
CA GLY A 114 33.97 15.08 18.73
C GLY A 114 32.56 15.57 19.04
N ASP A 115 32.34 16.89 19.07
CA ASP A 115 31.02 17.48 19.33
C ASP A 115 30.27 17.85 18.03
N ALA A 116 30.88 17.63 16.86
CA ALA A 116 30.31 17.98 15.57
C ALA A 116 29.39 16.88 15.03
N LEU A 117 28.09 17.17 14.92
CA LEU A 117 27.13 16.34 14.21
C LEU A 117 27.46 16.36 12.71
N PHE A 118 27.72 15.20 12.12
CA PHE A 118 28.08 15.11 10.70
C PHE A 118 27.16 14.18 9.91
N TYR A 119 26.35 13.37 10.58
CA TYR A 119 25.47 12.42 9.92
C TYR A 119 24.18 12.20 10.71
N VAL A 120 23.06 12.20 9.97
CA VAL A 120 21.71 11.91 10.47
C VAL A 120 21.04 10.92 9.53
N ASN A 121 20.36 9.93 10.09
CA ASN A 121 19.52 9.00 9.33
C ASN A 121 18.36 8.47 10.17
N TYR A 122 17.36 7.87 9.54
CA TYR A 122 16.13 7.40 10.18
C TYR A 122 15.93 5.92 9.91
N HIS A 123 15.50 5.18 10.94
CA HIS A 123 15.27 3.74 10.83
C HIS A 123 13.92 3.36 11.41
N ALA A 124 13.19 2.54 10.67
CA ALA A 124 11.92 1.96 11.05
C ALA A 124 12.06 0.46 11.28
N PHE A 125 11.57 0.00 12.42
CA PHE A 125 11.57 -1.39 12.83
C PHE A 125 10.12 -1.86 12.98
N VAL A 126 9.91 -3.17 13.00
CA VAL A 126 8.62 -3.76 13.33
C VAL A 126 8.83 -4.64 14.54
N HIS A 127 8.00 -4.45 15.56
CA HIS A 127 8.02 -5.25 16.79
C HIS A 127 6.66 -5.92 17.01
N PRO A 128 6.60 -7.19 17.44
CA PRO A 128 5.33 -7.82 17.80
C PRO A 128 4.60 -7.02 18.90
N LYS A 129 3.33 -6.70 18.66
CA LYS A 129 2.48 -5.96 19.61
C LYS A 129 1.51 -6.91 20.32
N GLN A 130 1.37 -6.75 21.63
CA GLN A 130 0.45 -7.57 22.42
C GLN A 130 -1.03 -7.31 22.08
N SER A 131 -1.36 -6.12 21.53
CA SER A 131 -2.73 -5.72 21.19
C SER A 131 -3.41 -6.71 20.24
N TYR A 132 -2.84 -6.95 19.06
CA TYR A 132 -3.43 -7.88 18.08
C TYR A 132 -3.34 -9.33 18.55
N GLN A 133 -2.29 -9.71 19.30
CA GLN A 133 -2.16 -11.07 19.85
C GLN A 133 -3.28 -11.38 20.85
N ARG A 134 -3.69 -10.38 21.64
CA ARG A 134 -4.82 -10.51 22.57
C ARG A 134 -6.13 -10.65 21.79
N ARG A 135 -6.40 -9.75 20.84
CA ARG A 135 -7.60 -9.81 19.99
C ARG A 135 -7.71 -11.15 19.24
N PHE A 136 -6.60 -11.65 18.70
CA PHE A 136 -6.56 -12.96 18.05
C PHE A 136 -6.96 -14.09 19.00
N LYS A 137 -6.39 -14.14 20.21
CA LYS A 137 -6.70 -15.19 21.19
C LYS A 137 -8.15 -15.11 21.70
N GLU A 138 -8.68 -13.90 21.83
CA GLU A 138 -10.08 -13.67 22.23
C GLU A 138 -11.06 -14.16 21.15
N TYR A 139 -10.77 -13.89 19.87
CA TYR A 139 -11.64 -14.25 18.76
C TYR A 139 -11.47 -15.72 18.32
N PHE A 140 -10.24 -16.18 18.13
CA PHE A 140 -9.94 -17.52 17.64
C PHE A 140 -9.65 -18.50 18.77
N LYS A 141 -10.72 -19.11 19.26
CA LYS A 141 -10.61 -20.24 20.19
C LYS A 141 -10.09 -21.49 19.47
N PRO A 142 -9.27 -22.34 20.13
CA PRO A 142 -8.72 -23.56 19.54
C PRO A 142 -9.77 -24.50 18.93
N GLU A 143 -10.98 -24.54 19.49
CA GLU A 143 -12.10 -25.37 19.03
C GLU A 143 -12.80 -24.89 17.74
N HIS A 144 -12.58 -23.65 17.29
CA HIS A 144 -13.28 -23.04 16.15
C HIS A 144 -12.33 -22.30 15.20
N ARG A 145 -11.44 -23.04 14.53
CA ARG A 145 -10.56 -22.44 13.49
C ARG A 145 -11.27 -22.43 12.14
N GLY A 146 -11.91 -21.30 11.82
CA GLY A 146 -12.31 -20.95 10.47
C GLY A 146 -11.11 -20.64 9.56
N TYR A 147 -11.37 -20.30 8.30
CA TYR A 147 -10.31 -19.83 7.39
C TYR A 147 -9.79 -18.46 7.85
N GLN A 148 -8.46 -18.28 7.87
CA GLN A 148 -7.81 -17.08 8.40
C GLN A 148 -6.92 -16.45 7.33
N TYR A 149 -7.49 -16.07 6.18
CA TYR A 149 -6.69 -15.51 5.09
C TYR A 149 -6.20 -14.10 5.43
N SER A 150 -4.90 -13.87 5.27
CA SER A 150 -4.34 -12.52 5.31
C SER A 150 -4.65 -11.79 3.99
N VAL A 151 -4.66 -10.47 4.04
CA VAL A 151 -4.82 -9.59 2.88
C VAL A 151 -3.65 -8.63 2.84
N LEU A 152 -2.96 -8.57 1.69
CA LEU A 152 -1.93 -7.58 1.40
C LEU A 152 -2.32 -6.81 0.15
N ILE A 153 -2.50 -5.49 0.28
CA ILE A 153 -2.74 -4.57 -0.83
C ILE A 153 -1.50 -3.71 -1.01
N VAL A 154 -0.85 -3.85 -2.17
CA VAL A 154 0.23 -2.98 -2.63
C VAL A 154 -0.34 -2.08 -3.72
N GLY A 155 -0.66 -0.85 -3.33
CA GLY A 155 -1.21 0.17 -4.20
C GLY A 155 -0.17 1.07 -4.82
N VAL A 156 -0.39 1.47 -6.07
CA VAL A 156 0.36 2.51 -6.76
C VAL A 156 -0.62 3.53 -7.34
N ASP A 157 -0.40 4.81 -7.09
CA ASP A 157 -1.29 5.87 -7.56
C ASP A 157 -1.16 6.11 -9.07
N GLY A 158 -2.29 6.26 -9.76
CA GLY A 158 -2.31 6.79 -11.13
C GLY A 158 -1.86 5.84 -12.24
N VAL A 159 -1.83 4.53 -11.98
CA VAL A 159 -1.35 3.51 -12.91
C VAL A 159 -2.50 2.76 -13.57
N SER A 160 -2.76 3.10 -14.83
CA SER A 160 -3.70 2.34 -15.67
C SER A 160 -3.20 0.92 -15.91
N ARG A 161 -4.11 0.00 -16.24
CA ARG A 161 -3.76 -1.37 -16.63
C ARG A 161 -2.69 -1.38 -17.72
N LEU A 162 -2.87 -0.58 -18.78
CA LEU A 162 -1.91 -0.52 -19.88
C LEU A 162 -0.59 0.15 -19.46
N ASN A 163 -0.65 1.17 -18.59
CA ASN A 163 0.55 1.79 -18.06
C ASN A 163 1.36 0.81 -17.19
N ALA A 164 0.71 -0.05 -16.39
CA ALA A 164 1.39 -1.10 -15.65
C ALA A 164 2.18 -2.05 -16.59
N HIS A 165 1.61 -2.44 -17.74
CA HIS A 165 2.34 -3.25 -18.73
C HIS A 165 3.52 -2.51 -19.36
N ARG A 166 3.49 -1.17 -19.43
CA ARG A 166 4.59 -0.34 -19.97
C ARG A 166 5.68 -0.07 -18.93
N GLN A 167 5.28 0.36 -17.74
CA GLN A 167 6.16 0.93 -16.72
C GLN A 167 6.52 -0.04 -15.59
N PHE A 168 5.74 -1.11 -15.41
CA PHE A 168 6.03 -2.19 -14.46
C PHE A 168 6.22 -3.56 -15.13
N PRO A 169 6.93 -3.68 -16.27
CA PRO A 169 6.95 -4.92 -17.04
C PRO A 169 7.57 -6.10 -16.28
N LYS A 170 8.56 -5.87 -15.41
CA LYS A 170 9.17 -6.94 -14.61
C LYS A 170 8.19 -7.41 -13.54
N THR A 171 7.58 -6.47 -12.82
CA THR A 171 6.61 -6.74 -11.76
C THR A 171 5.38 -7.45 -12.29
N VAL A 172 4.77 -6.92 -13.36
CA VAL A 172 3.58 -7.52 -14.00
C VAL A 172 3.87 -8.94 -14.49
N ARG A 173 5.03 -9.17 -15.12
CA ARG A 173 5.44 -10.52 -15.54
C ARG A 173 5.53 -11.46 -14.35
N PHE A 174 6.18 -11.04 -13.28
CA PHE A 174 6.34 -11.87 -12.08
C PHE A 174 5.01 -12.21 -11.42
N LEU A 175 4.14 -11.21 -11.23
CA LEU A 175 2.82 -11.41 -10.66
C LEU A 175 2.04 -12.46 -11.45
N LYS A 176 2.02 -12.36 -12.78
CA LYS A 176 1.26 -13.28 -13.64
C LYS A 176 1.89 -14.67 -13.71
N GLU A 177 3.19 -14.75 -13.95
CA GLU A 177 3.86 -16.02 -14.28
C GLU A 177 4.29 -16.81 -13.05
N GLN A 178 4.72 -16.13 -11.99
CA GLN A 178 5.27 -16.78 -10.78
C GLN A 178 4.24 -16.83 -9.65
N MET A 179 3.50 -15.73 -9.43
CA MET A 179 2.47 -15.68 -8.39
C MET A 179 1.10 -16.16 -8.87
N GLY A 180 0.92 -16.43 -10.17
CA GLY A 180 -0.36 -16.84 -10.74
C GLY A 180 -1.47 -15.80 -10.53
N ALA A 181 -1.11 -14.52 -10.51
CA ALA A 181 -2.05 -13.43 -10.28
C ALA A 181 -3.04 -13.32 -11.45
N VAL A 182 -4.32 -13.18 -11.09
CA VAL A 182 -5.41 -12.92 -12.04
C VAL A 182 -5.49 -11.43 -12.28
N GLU A 183 -5.32 -11.03 -13.53
CA GLU A 183 -5.48 -9.66 -13.99
C GLU A 183 -6.96 -9.38 -14.24
N MET A 184 -7.52 -8.35 -13.60
CA MET A 184 -8.93 -7.96 -13.73
C MET A 184 -9.08 -6.94 -14.87
N TYR A 185 -9.44 -7.40 -16.06
CA TYR A 185 -9.40 -6.60 -17.29
C TYR A 185 -10.48 -5.52 -17.37
N GLY A 186 -11.58 -5.67 -16.62
CA GLY A 186 -12.71 -4.73 -16.56
C GLY A 186 -12.83 -3.97 -15.25
N TYR A 187 -11.79 -4.01 -14.40
CA TYR A 187 -11.77 -3.22 -13.17
C TYR A 187 -11.77 -1.73 -13.51
N THR A 188 -12.79 -1.02 -13.04
CA THR A 188 -13.12 0.34 -13.47
C THR A 188 -13.24 1.25 -12.26
N LYS A 189 -12.62 2.42 -12.35
CA LYS A 189 -12.69 3.46 -11.32
C LYS A 189 -14.12 4.00 -11.18
N VAL A 190 -14.49 4.48 -10.00
CA VAL A 190 -15.81 5.07 -9.71
C VAL A 190 -15.72 6.57 -9.36
N GLY A 191 -14.51 7.08 -9.17
CA GLY A 191 -14.23 8.49 -8.94
C GLY A 191 -13.11 9.00 -9.83
N ASP A 192 -12.89 10.32 -9.81
CA ASP A 192 -11.88 10.93 -10.67
C ASP A 192 -10.47 10.77 -10.12
N ASN A 193 -10.25 11.01 -8.82
CA ASN A 193 -8.94 10.96 -8.15
C ASN A 193 -8.87 9.85 -7.08
N THR A 194 -7.84 9.83 -6.25
CA THR A 194 -7.54 8.73 -5.32
C THR A 194 -8.58 8.52 -4.23
N PHE A 195 -8.97 9.57 -3.51
CA PHE A 195 -9.91 9.46 -2.40
C PHE A 195 -11.26 8.83 -2.80
N PRO A 196 -11.98 9.27 -3.85
CA PRO A 196 -13.26 8.69 -4.25
C PRO A 196 -13.15 7.29 -4.88
N ASN A 197 -11.94 6.77 -5.12
CA ASN A 197 -11.75 5.38 -5.56
C ASN A 197 -11.34 4.47 -4.39
N LEU A 198 -10.53 4.97 -3.46
CA LEU A 198 -10.11 4.22 -2.28
C LEU A 198 -11.16 4.19 -1.17
N ILE A 199 -12.00 5.21 -1.03
CA ILE A 199 -13.10 5.21 -0.07
C ILE A 199 -14.09 4.08 -0.37
N PRO A 200 -14.59 3.88 -1.60
CA PRO A 200 -15.36 2.70 -1.98
C PRO A 200 -14.67 1.37 -1.67
N LEU A 201 -13.37 1.24 -1.95
CA LEU A 201 -12.61 0.03 -1.66
C LEU A 201 -12.54 -0.27 -0.15
N LEU A 202 -12.31 0.76 0.66
CA LEU A 202 -12.00 0.59 2.07
C LEU A 202 -13.23 0.68 2.97
N THR A 203 -14.29 1.34 2.55
CA THR A 203 -15.48 1.57 3.38
C THR A 203 -16.75 1.01 2.78
N GLY A 204 -16.71 0.55 1.53
CA GLY A 204 -17.91 0.15 0.82
C GLY A 204 -18.84 1.31 0.47
N LEU A 205 -18.51 2.56 0.83
CA LEU A 205 -19.29 3.79 0.61
C LEU A 205 -18.71 4.65 -0.53
N ALA A 206 -19.56 5.39 -1.23
CA ALA A 206 -19.10 6.45 -2.13
C ALA A 206 -18.69 7.70 -1.33
N GLU A 207 -17.76 8.51 -1.85
CA GLU A 207 -17.37 9.78 -1.20
C GLU A 207 -18.58 10.65 -0.88
N ARG A 208 -19.52 10.80 -1.83
CA ARG A 208 -20.75 11.59 -1.63
C ARG A 208 -21.66 11.05 -0.52
N GLU A 209 -21.59 9.76 -0.21
CA GLU A 209 -22.42 9.12 0.81
C GLU A 209 -21.87 9.37 2.22
N LEU A 210 -20.59 9.73 2.33
CA LEU A 210 -19.99 10.07 3.62
C LEU A 210 -20.74 11.23 4.28
N ALA A 211 -21.12 12.23 3.49
CA ALA A 211 -21.88 13.40 3.95
C ALA A 211 -23.28 13.07 4.49
N PHE A 212 -23.79 11.84 4.29
CA PHE A 212 -25.09 11.39 4.80
C PHE A 212 -24.97 10.78 6.20
N GLY A 213 -24.33 11.51 7.11
CA GLY A 213 -24.25 11.15 8.53
C GLY A 213 -23.12 10.21 8.92
N VAL A 214 -22.11 10.02 8.06
CA VAL A 214 -20.92 9.20 8.36
C VAL A 214 -19.70 10.06 8.68
N TRP A 215 -19.43 11.08 7.85
CA TRP A 215 -18.27 11.95 7.97
C TRP A 215 -18.47 13.25 7.16
N THR A 216 -17.95 14.35 7.68
CA THR A 216 -17.87 15.63 6.99
C THR A 216 -16.43 16.12 6.89
N GLU A 217 -16.11 16.97 5.91
CA GLU A 217 -14.72 17.38 5.60
C GLU A 217 -13.94 18.01 6.76
N ASN A 218 -14.63 18.58 7.75
CA ASN A 218 -14.03 19.20 8.94
C ASN A 218 -13.76 18.20 10.08
N GLU A 219 -14.12 16.93 9.90
CA GLU A 219 -13.91 15.87 10.90
C GLU A 219 -12.68 15.03 10.56
N TYR A 220 -12.14 14.35 11.57
CA TYR A 220 -11.15 13.29 11.33
C TYR A 220 -11.83 12.04 10.77
N LEU A 221 -11.06 11.22 10.06
CA LEU A 221 -11.54 10.04 9.34
C LEU A 221 -11.80 8.83 10.27
N ASP A 222 -11.68 9.01 11.58
CA ASP A 222 -11.85 7.99 12.61
C ASP A 222 -13.24 7.37 12.64
N SER A 223 -14.29 8.04 12.13
CA SER A 223 -15.65 7.48 12.09
C SER A 223 -15.84 6.49 10.93
N LEU A 224 -14.99 6.54 9.89
CA LEU A 224 -15.20 5.76 8.68
C LEU A 224 -15.11 4.25 8.96
N PRO A 225 -16.01 3.42 8.38
CA PRO A 225 -16.02 1.97 8.57
C PRO A 225 -14.94 1.30 7.71
N MET A 226 -13.68 1.67 7.97
CA MET A 226 -12.53 1.21 7.21
C MET A 226 -12.36 -0.30 7.34
N LEU A 227 -12.05 -0.96 6.23
CA LEU A 227 -11.95 -2.40 6.10
C LEU A 227 -10.96 -3.00 7.11
N TRP A 228 -9.84 -2.31 7.37
CA TRP A 228 -8.88 -2.72 8.39
C TRP A 228 -9.49 -2.79 9.80
N LYS A 229 -10.52 -1.99 10.13
CA LYS A 229 -11.20 -2.08 11.43
C LYS A 229 -11.96 -3.39 11.56
N ALA A 230 -12.66 -3.82 10.51
CA ALA A 230 -13.36 -5.11 10.50
C ALA A 230 -12.38 -6.28 10.71
N PHE A 231 -11.22 -6.24 10.04
CA PHE A 231 -10.14 -7.22 10.26
C PHE A 231 -9.56 -7.13 11.69
N ALA A 232 -9.27 -5.93 12.20
CA ALA A 232 -8.72 -5.72 13.54
C ALA A 232 -9.65 -6.26 14.63
N ALA A 233 -10.95 -5.99 14.52
CA ALA A 233 -11.99 -6.44 15.46
C ALA A 233 -12.03 -7.97 15.58
N LYS A 234 -11.58 -8.68 14.54
CA LYS A 234 -11.57 -10.14 14.44
C LYS A 234 -10.19 -10.75 14.70
N GLY A 235 -9.24 -9.93 15.16
CA GLY A 235 -7.94 -10.39 15.63
C GLY A 235 -6.83 -10.40 14.58
N TRP A 236 -7.04 -9.81 13.40
CA TRP A 236 -5.94 -9.59 12.46
C TRP A 236 -5.05 -8.46 12.98
N SER A 237 -3.75 -8.59 12.73
CA SER A 237 -2.82 -7.46 12.79
C SER A 237 -3.07 -6.53 11.61
N THR A 238 -3.06 -5.22 11.83
CA THR A 238 -3.35 -4.23 10.78
C THR A 238 -2.17 -3.30 10.52
N LEU A 239 -1.90 -3.01 9.25
CA LEU A 239 -0.87 -2.08 8.83
C LEU A 239 -1.41 -1.11 7.77
N TYR A 240 -1.11 0.18 7.95
CA TYR A 240 -1.29 1.22 6.95
C TYR A 240 0.00 2.02 6.79
N ALA A 241 0.51 2.06 5.56
CA ALA A 241 1.66 2.88 5.18
C ALA A 241 1.38 3.58 3.85
N GLU A 242 1.72 4.85 3.77
CA GLU A 242 1.63 5.61 2.53
C GLU A 242 2.84 6.53 2.43
N ASP A 243 3.40 6.62 1.22
CA ASP A 243 4.48 7.56 0.95
C ASP A 243 3.97 8.98 0.66
N ASN A 244 4.89 9.95 0.53
CA ASN A 244 4.57 11.35 0.22
C ASN A 244 3.53 11.98 1.19
N PRO A 245 3.86 12.17 2.48
CA PRO A 245 2.90 12.56 3.53
C PRO A 245 2.14 13.86 3.28
N SER A 246 2.65 14.74 2.41
CA SER A 246 2.01 16.01 2.05
C SER A 246 0.82 15.86 1.09
N LEU A 247 0.83 14.83 0.25
CA LEU A 247 -0.24 14.53 -0.71
C LEU A 247 -0.91 13.17 -0.46
N SER A 248 -0.63 12.54 0.68
CA SER A 248 -1.19 11.24 1.01
C SER A 248 -2.72 11.27 1.03
N THR A 249 -3.33 10.17 0.59
CA THR A 249 -4.77 10.00 0.33
C THR A 249 -5.66 10.57 1.42
N PHE A 250 -5.33 10.32 2.68
CA PHE A 250 -6.17 10.65 3.84
C PHE A 250 -5.82 11.98 4.51
N ASN A 251 -4.78 12.68 4.05
CA ASN A 251 -4.30 13.93 4.65
C ASN A 251 -4.33 15.10 3.68
N TYR A 252 -4.31 14.86 2.36
CA TYR A 252 -4.48 15.93 1.38
C TYR A 252 -5.87 16.57 1.51
N LEU A 253 -5.90 17.84 1.92
CA LEU A 253 -7.10 18.63 2.19
C LEU A 253 -8.03 18.04 3.26
N LYS A 254 -7.50 17.16 4.14
CA LYS A 254 -8.26 16.40 5.14
C LYS A 254 -7.50 16.39 6.45
N HIS A 255 -8.19 16.18 7.57
CA HIS A 255 -7.55 16.15 8.88
C HIS A 255 -6.76 14.87 9.17
N GLY A 256 -6.86 13.84 8.32
CA GLY A 256 -6.29 12.53 8.60
C GLY A 256 -7.04 11.81 9.70
N PHE A 257 -6.30 11.04 10.49
CA PHE A 257 -6.84 10.32 11.64
C PHE A 257 -6.42 11.00 12.94
N PHE A 258 -7.34 11.14 13.89
CA PHE A 258 -7.04 11.63 15.22
C PHE A 258 -6.41 10.52 16.08
N GLY A 259 -7.02 9.34 16.07
CA GLY A 259 -6.46 8.10 16.62
C GLY A 259 -5.60 7.37 15.60
N GLN A 260 -4.67 6.54 16.08
CA GLN A 260 -3.90 5.69 15.18
C GLN A 260 -4.84 4.67 14.49
N PRO A 261 -4.91 4.65 13.13
CA PRO A 261 -5.95 3.88 12.43
C PRO A 261 -5.71 2.37 12.40
N THR A 262 -4.47 1.93 12.57
CA THR A 262 -4.02 0.53 12.45
C THR A 262 -3.01 0.19 13.55
N ASP A 263 -2.73 -1.10 13.80
CA ASP A 263 -1.72 -1.50 14.78
C ASP A 263 -0.32 -0.99 14.40
N PHE A 264 -0.02 -0.94 13.10
CA PHE A 264 1.21 -0.37 12.53
C PHE A 264 0.83 0.78 11.59
N TYR A 265 1.25 1.99 11.93
CA TYR A 265 0.93 3.20 11.17
C TYR A 265 2.20 3.97 10.81
N PHE A 266 2.50 4.08 9.53
CA PHE A 266 3.82 4.54 9.08
C PHE A 266 3.98 6.06 9.06
N ARG A 267 2.88 6.81 8.98
CA ARG A 267 2.90 8.27 8.78
C ARG A 267 3.83 9.02 9.73
N PRO A 268 3.90 8.75 11.05
CA PRO A 268 4.80 9.46 11.95
C PRO A 268 6.27 9.32 11.53
N PHE A 269 6.68 8.15 11.05
CA PHE A 269 8.03 7.92 10.58
C PHE A 269 8.32 8.73 9.32
N LEU A 270 7.49 8.54 8.29
CA LEU A 270 7.79 9.13 6.99
C LEU A 270 7.62 10.65 6.99
N SER A 271 6.68 11.20 7.78
CA SER A 271 6.52 12.65 7.91
C SER A 271 7.78 13.32 8.45
N VAL A 272 8.39 12.72 9.48
CA VAL A 272 9.66 13.20 10.04
C VAL A 272 10.80 13.00 9.04
N TYR A 273 10.88 11.81 8.42
CA TYR A 273 11.99 11.48 7.55
C TYR A 273 12.01 12.30 6.26
N GLU A 274 10.85 12.49 5.61
CA GLU A 274 10.72 13.35 4.43
C GLU A 274 10.99 14.82 4.80
N GLN A 275 10.45 15.31 5.91
CA GLN A 275 10.69 16.70 6.34
C GLN A 275 12.17 17.01 6.56
N GLU A 276 12.93 16.07 7.13
CA GLU A 276 14.33 16.31 7.50
C GLU A 276 15.35 15.82 6.45
N ALA A 277 15.00 14.84 5.61
CA ALA A 277 15.94 14.20 4.66
C ALA A 277 15.34 13.95 3.26
N GLY A 278 14.16 14.52 2.97
CA GLY A 278 13.55 14.51 1.64
C GLY A 278 14.36 15.31 0.63
N HIS A 279 14.61 14.74 -0.54
CA HIS A 279 15.32 15.40 -1.64
C HIS A 279 14.94 14.76 -2.98
N ARG A 280 15.45 15.33 -4.09
CA ARG A 280 15.07 14.99 -5.48
C ARG A 280 13.56 15.05 -5.66
N LYS A 281 13.06 16.28 -5.75
CA LYS A 281 11.66 16.64 -5.93
C LYS A 281 11.43 17.21 -7.34
N PRO A 282 11.36 16.37 -8.39
CA PRO A 282 11.23 16.85 -9.77
C PRO A 282 9.88 17.57 -9.99
N LEU A 283 8.83 17.18 -9.26
CA LEU A 283 7.49 17.77 -9.31
C LEU A 283 6.94 17.95 -7.89
N ASN A 284 5.78 17.37 -7.54
CA ASN A 284 5.15 17.59 -6.23
C ASN A 284 5.61 16.58 -5.17
N CYS A 285 6.22 15.48 -5.58
CA CYS A 285 6.62 14.38 -4.70
C CYS A 285 8.14 14.33 -4.52
N HIS A 286 8.61 14.11 -3.30
CA HIS A 286 9.99 13.70 -3.08
C HIS A 286 10.17 12.26 -3.58
N GLN A 287 11.26 11.99 -4.28
CA GLN A 287 11.58 10.63 -4.71
C GLN A 287 12.45 9.90 -3.68
N CYS A 288 13.24 10.67 -2.92
CA CYS A 288 14.26 10.15 -2.03
C CYS A 288 14.14 10.71 -0.61
N VAL A 289 14.40 9.84 0.36
CA VAL A 289 14.59 10.17 1.78
C VAL A 289 15.88 9.53 2.26
N GLY A 290 16.84 10.35 2.67
CA GLY A 290 18.20 9.90 2.97
C GLY A 290 18.80 9.05 1.84
N ALA A 291 19.35 7.87 2.15
CA ALA A 291 20.02 7.05 1.13
C ALA A 291 19.08 6.21 0.25
N GLN A 292 17.75 6.31 0.42
CA GLN A 292 16.77 5.40 -0.18
C GLN A 292 15.62 6.16 -0.85
N SER A 293 14.92 5.49 -1.76
CA SER A 293 13.66 6.02 -2.27
C SER A 293 12.54 5.84 -1.25
N GLU A 294 11.53 6.70 -1.24
CA GLU A 294 10.37 6.52 -0.35
C GLU A 294 9.64 5.20 -0.62
N THR A 295 9.54 4.82 -1.89
CA THR A 295 9.03 3.51 -2.32
C THR A 295 9.79 2.36 -1.64
N GLU A 296 11.12 2.43 -1.63
CA GLU A 296 11.96 1.42 -0.99
C GLU A 296 11.74 1.38 0.53
N VAL A 297 11.67 2.54 1.18
CA VAL A 297 11.47 2.66 2.62
C VAL A 297 10.13 2.03 3.06
N VAL A 298 9.04 2.33 2.36
CA VAL A 298 7.71 1.74 2.65
C VAL A 298 7.73 0.22 2.43
N LEU A 299 8.28 -0.24 1.30
CA LEU A 299 8.32 -1.68 0.96
C LEU A 299 9.23 -2.48 1.89
N GLN A 300 10.32 -1.89 2.38
CA GLN A 300 11.19 -2.53 3.37
C GLN A 300 10.49 -2.68 4.73
N TRP A 301 9.79 -1.65 5.20
CA TRP A 301 9.03 -1.75 6.45
C TRP A 301 7.91 -2.79 6.35
N LEU A 302 7.21 -2.82 5.21
CA LEU A 302 6.22 -3.86 4.90
C LEU A 302 6.83 -5.27 4.87
N ARG A 303 8.06 -5.42 4.34
CA ARG A 303 8.77 -6.70 4.36
C ARG A 303 9.03 -7.15 5.80
N SER A 304 9.57 -6.29 6.65
CA SER A 304 9.79 -6.61 8.08
C SER A 304 8.49 -6.98 8.79
N TYR A 305 7.38 -6.31 8.45
CA TYR A 305 6.05 -6.68 8.94
C TYR A 305 5.63 -8.10 8.52
N ASN A 306 5.77 -8.43 7.24
CA ASN A 306 5.39 -9.74 6.70
C ASN A 306 6.21 -10.88 7.34
N GLU A 307 7.50 -10.65 7.62
CA GLU A 307 8.39 -11.61 8.28
C GLU A 307 7.95 -11.91 9.72
N ILE A 308 7.38 -10.93 10.43
CA ILE A 308 6.87 -11.10 11.80
C ILE A 308 5.47 -11.73 11.80
N MET A 309 4.64 -11.41 10.80
CA MET A 309 3.26 -11.89 10.71
C MET A 309 3.10 -13.29 10.12
N LEU A 310 4.18 -14.05 9.92
CA LEU A 310 4.12 -15.43 9.42
C LEU A 310 3.17 -16.37 10.19
N LYS A 311 2.93 -16.08 11.48
CA LYS A 311 2.09 -16.90 12.37
C LYS A 311 0.73 -16.27 12.71
N TRP A 312 0.45 -15.07 12.20
CA TRP A 312 -0.73 -14.31 12.59
C TRP A 312 -1.44 -13.81 11.33
N PRO A 313 -2.78 -13.88 11.30
CA PRO A 313 -3.50 -13.30 10.19
C PRO A 313 -3.33 -11.78 10.19
N SER A 314 -3.22 -11.19 9.01
CA SER A 314 -2.90 -9.76 8.86
C SER A 314 -3.64 -9.11 7.70
N PHE A 315 -3.96 -7.83 7.88
CA PHE A 315 -4.45 -6.94 6.83
C PHE A 315 -3.43 -5.81 6.68
N ALA A 316 -2.76 -5.74 5.54
CA ALA A 316 -1.80 -4.70 5.23
C ALA A 316 -2.25 -3.93 4.00
N PHE A 317 -2.38 -2.61 4.15
CA PHE A 317 -2.69 -1.69 3.07
C PHE A 317 -1.53 -0.72 2.94
N ILE A 318 -0.83 -0.77 1.81
CA ILE A 318 0.17 0.24 1.48
C ILE A 318 -0.23 0.99 0.20
N TRP A 319 0.12 2.26 0.14
CA TRP A 319 -0.14 3.11 -1.03
C TRP A 319 1.11 3.90 -1.41
N LEU A 320 1.50 3.86 -2.69
CA LEU A 320 2.72 4.45 -3.20
C LEU A 320 2.41 5.49 -4.29
N ASN A 321 2.86 6.71 -4.07
CA ASN A 321 2.59 7.92 -4.84
C ASN A 321 3.89 8.46 -5.47
N SER A 322 5.01 8.40 -4.73
CA SER A 322 6.26 9.16 -5.00
C SER A 322 6.79 9.03 -6.43
N ALA A 323 6.69 7.84 -7.02
CA ALA A 323 7.18 7.56 -8.35
C ALA A 323 6.15 7.79 -9.47
N THR A 324 4.85 7.72 -9.19
CA THR A 324 3.82 7.59 -10.26
C THR A 324 2.78 8.71 -10.28
N HIS A 325 2.55 9.42 -9.17
CA HIS A 325 1.49 10.43 -9.05
C HIS A 325 1.58 11.50 -10.17
N ASP A 326 2.78 12.08 -10.36
CA ASP A 326 2.99 13.15 -11.33
C ASP A 326 3.62 12.69 -12.65
N ASP A 327 4.20 11.48 -12.72
CA ASP A 327 4.99 11.01 -13.86
C ASP A 327 4.41 9.74 -14.49
N PHE A 328 3.89 9.88 -15.71
CA PHE A 328 3.39 8.78 -16.54
C PHE A 328 4.43 7.66 -16.77
N ASN A 329 5.72 7.97 -16.73
CA ASN A 329 6.81 7.02 -16.95
C ASN A 329 7.51 6.59 -15.66
N GLY A 330 7.14 7.17 -14.51
CA GLY A 330 7.91 7.05 -13.28
C GLY A 330 7.87 5.66 -12.63
N GLY A 331 6.85 4.85 -12.96
CA GLY A 331 6.82 3.43 -12.59
C GLY A 331 8.06 2.64 -13.03
N SER A 332 8.65 3.01 -14.18
CA SER A 332 9.86 2.34 -14.69
C SER A 332 11.10 2.58 -13.83
N GLN A 333 11.11 3.65 -13.03
CA GLN A 333 12.19 3.96 -12.09
C GLN A 333 12.21 2.94 -10.93
N VAL A 334 11.03 2.46 -10.51
CA VAL A 334 10.82 1.65 -9.31
C VAL A 334 10.32 0.23 -9.59
N ASP A 335 10.13 -0.17 -10.85
CA ASP A 335 9.69 -1.53 -11.23
C ASP A 335 10.59 -2.62 -10.66
N HIS A 336 11.91 -2.38 -10.61
CA HIS A 336 12.85 -3.34 -10.05
C HIS A 336 12.66 -3.52 -8.53
N ILE A 337 12.34 -2.46 -7.79
CA ILE A 337 12.09 -2.49 -6.35
C ILE A 337 10.84 -3.31 -6.06
N HIS A 338 9.74 -3.05 -6.78
CA HIS A 338 8.49 -3.82 -6.68
C HIS A 338 8.71 -5.29 -7.03
N ARG A 339 9.40 -5.57 -8.14
CA ARG A 339 9.73 -6.92 -8.58
C ARG A 339 10.50 -7.69 -7.51
N SER A 340 11.53 -7.09 -6.92
CA SER A 340 12.34 -7.70 -5.87
C SER A 340 11.54 -7.89 -4.58
N PHE A 341 10.68 -6.95 -4.20
CA PHE A 341 9.76 -7.11 -3.06
C PHE A 341 8.88 -8.35 -3.24
N PHE A 342 8.20 -8.48 -4.39
CA PHE A 342 7.35 -9.65 -4.65
C PHE A 342 8.15 -10.95 -4.76
N GLU A 343 9.40 -10.90 -5.24
CA GLU A 343 10.30 -12.07 -5.25
C GLU A 343 10.55 -12.61 -3.86
N VAL A 344 10.97 -11.73 -2.96
CA VAL A 344 11.27 -12.07 -1.57
C VAL A 344 10.00 -12.59 -0.90
N LEU A 345 8.88 -11.90 -1.11
CA LEU A 345 7.59 -12.31 -0.58
C LEU A 345 7.20 -13.72 -1.05
N HIS A 346 7.39 -14.02 -2.34
CA HIS A 346 7.06 -15.30 -2.94
C HIS A 346 7.95 -16.44 -2.48
N SER A 347 9.22 -16.16 -2.16
CA SER A 347 10.13 -17.14 -1.60
C SER A 347 9.83 -17.50 -0.13
N GLY A 348 9.05 -16.66 0.56
CA GLY A 348 8.70 -16.80 1.98
C GLY A 348 7.41 -17.59 2.25
N ALA A 349 7.23 -17.99 3.51
CA ALA A 349 6.03 -18.70 3.96
C ALA A 349 4.78 -17.82 4.07
N TYR A 350 4.93 -16.48 4.07
CA TYR A 350 3.82 -15.53 4.21
C TYR A 350 2.75 -15.71 3.12
N LEU A 351 3.14 -16.02 1.88
CA LEU A 351 2.21 -16.24 0.78
C LEU A 351 1.40 -17.53 0.87
N GLN A 352 1.70 -18.44 1.80
CA GLN A 352 0.94 -19.69 1.92
C GLN A 352 -0.52 -19.45 2.31
N ASN A 353 -0.83 -18.30 2.89
CA ASN A 353 -2.17 -17.99 3.39
C ASN A 353 -2.58 -16.51 3.20
N THR A 354 -1.96 -15.82 2.25
CA THR A 354 -2.20 -14.39 1.99
C THR A 354 -2.75 -14.16 0.58
N VAL A 355 -3.88 -13.44 0.49
CA VAL A 355 -4.37 -12.86 -0.76
C VAL A 355 -3.60 -11.56 -1.02
N VAL A 356 -2.92 -11.48 -2.16
CA VAL A 356 -2.08 -10.33 -2.53
C VAL A 356 -2.70 -9.58 -3.69
N LEU A 357 -2.84 -8.28 -3.55
CA LEU A 357 -3.31 -7.37 -4.58
C LEU A 357 -2.16 -6.43 -4.95
N PHE A 358 -1.86 -6.33 -6.25
CA PHE A 358 -1.12 -5.20 -6.81
C PHE A 358 -2.11 -4.39 -7.62
N MET A 359 -2.37 -3.14 -7.22
CA MET A 359 -3.48 -2.37 -7.78
C MET A 359 -3.20 -0.89 -7.88
N SER A 360 -4.09 -0.21 -8.61
CA SER A 360 -4.19 1.23 -8.68
C SER A 360 -5.66 1.65 -8.54
N ASP A 361 -5.88 2.93 -8.33
CA ASP A 361 -7.14 3.61 -8.09
C ASP A 361 -7.72 4.23 -9.38
N HIS A 362 -6.86 4.79 -10.22
CA HIS A 362 -7.16 5.34 -11.53
C HIS A 362 -5.94 5.26 -12.46
N GLY A 363 -6.09 5.64 -13.74
CA GLY A 363 -4.94 5.83 -14.62
C GLY A 363 -4.38 7.26 -14.57
N HIS A 364 -3.53 7.62 -15.53
CA HIS A 364 -2.91 8.94 -15.54
C HIS A 364 -3.91 10.04 -15.94
N ARG A 365 -4.14 10.99 -15.03
CA ARG A 365 -5.27 11.94 -15.11
C ARG A 365 -4.97 13.25 -15.79
N TRP A 366 -3.70 13.54 -16.06
CA TRP A 366 -3.27 14.86 -16.49
C TRP A 366 -2.40 14.80 -17.74
N GLY A 367 -2.11 15.98 -18.29
CA GLY A 367 -1.16 16.13 -19.38
C GLY A 367 -1.60 15.57 -20.74
N PRO A 368 -0.70 15.64 -21.73
CA PRO A 368 -1.00 15.29 -23.13
C PRO A 368 -1.44 13.83 -23.33
N VAL A 369 -0.97 12.92 -22.49
CA VAL A 369 -1.36 11.50 -22.52
C VAL A 369 -2.88 11.38 -22.37
N ARG A 370 -3.46 12.03 -21.36
CA ARG A 370 -4.89 11.96 -21.06
C ARG A 370 -5.79 12.54 -22.17
N ALA A 371 -5.24 13.44 -22.99
CA ALA A 371 -5.93 14.05 -24.13
C ALA A 371 -6.04 13.11 -25.35
N THR A 372 -5.25 12.04 -25.39
CA THR A 372 -5.35 11.00 -26.43
C THR A 372 -6.59 10.13 -26.22
N HIS A 373 -7.08 9.48 -27.28
CA HIS A 373 -8.19 8.53 -27.17
C HIS A 373 -7.86 7.36 -26.23
N SER A 374 -6.66 6.79 -26.38
CA SER A 374 -6.19 5.70 -25.54
C SER A 374 -6.02 6.12 -24.08
N GLY A 375 -5.41 7.29 -23.84
CA GLY A 375 -5.22 7.87 -22.50
C GLY A 375 -6.53 8.11 -21.76
N MET A 376 -7.52 8.64 -22.47
CA MET A 376 -8.88 8.81 -21.94
C MET A 376 -9.50 7.48 -21.51
N LEU A 377 -9.36 6.42 -22.30
CA LEU A 377 -9.91 5.11 -21.95
C LEU A 377 -9.14 4.43 -20.81
N GLU A 378 -7.81 4.43 -20.85
CA GLU A 378 -7.00 3.76 -19.83
C GLU A 378 -7.03 4.47 -18.48
N ASP A 379 -7.28 5.78 -18.44
CA ASP A 379 -7.53 6.53 -17.19
C ASP A 379 -8.66 5.90 -16.34
N ARG A 380 -9.65 5.29 -16.99
CA ARG A 380 -10.79 4.67 -16.30
C ARG A 380 -10.55 3.23 -15.89
N LEU A 381 -9.45 2.63 -16.34
CA LEU A 381 -9.14 1.21 -16.19
C LEU A 381 -7.83 1.05 -15.41
N PRO A 382 -7.84 1.27 -14.09
CA PRO A 382 -6.67 1.07 -13.26
C PRO A 382 -6.16 -0.38 -13.30
N ALA A 383 -4.88 -0.55 -12.96
CA ALA A 383 -4.30 -1.87 -12.79
C ALA A 383 -4.94 -2.61 -11.60
N LEU A 384 -5.26 -3.89 -11.76
CA LEU A 384 -5.63 -4.78 -10.66
C LEU A 384 -5.19 -6.21 -10.97
N PHE A 385 -4.28 -6.72 -10.14
CA PHE A 385 -3.77 -8.08 -10.18
C PHE A 385 -3.99 -8.72 -8.81
N ILE A 386 -4.67 -9.87 -8.78
CA ILE A 386 -5.02 -10.57 -7.53
C ILE A 386 -4.37 -11.96 -7.53
N SER A 387 -3.46 -12.21 -6.60
CA SER A 387 -2.88 -13.53 -6.35
C SER A 387 -3.52 -14.16 -5.12
N PHE A 388 -4.12 -15.33 -5.29
CA PHE A 388 -4.69 -16.12 -4.21
C PHE A 388 -3.66 -17.14 -3.69
N PRO A 389 -3.58 -17.36 -2.38
CA PRO A 389 -2.58 -18.25 -1.81
C PRO A 389 -2.85 -19.71 -2.24
N PRO A 390 -1.81 -20.57 -2.30
CA PRO A 390 -1.97 -21.97 -2.69
C PRO A 390 -3.03 -22.72 -1.86
N THR A 391 -3.16 -22.42 -0.58
CA THR A 391 -4.19 -22.99 0.31
C THR A 391 -5.60 -22.62 -0.15
N PHE A 392 -5.86 -21.35 -0.48
CA PHE A 392 -7.14 -20.89 -1.00
C PHE A 392 -7.49 -21.57 -2.32
N ARG A 393 -6.54 -21.60 -3.26
CA ARG A 393 -6.74 -22.22 -4.58
C ARG A 393 -7.11 -23.70 -4.48
N ARG A 394 -6.51 -24.44 -3.54
CA ARG A 394 -6.81 -25.86 -3.31
C ARG A 394 -8.16 -26.08 -2.63
N HIS A 395 -8.50 -25.25 -1.63
CA HIS A 395 -9.74 -25.42 -0.86
C HIS A 395 -10.98 -24.87 -1.58
N HIS A 396 -10.82 -23.90 -2.48
CA HIS A 396 -11.94 -23.18 -3.11
C HIS A 396 -11.82 -23.10 -4.64
N PRO A 397 -11.73 -24.25 -5.36
CA PRO A 397 -11.60 -24.26 -6.82
C PRO A 397 -12.79 -23.62 -7.55
N ASP A 398 -14.00 -23.73 -7.02
CA ASP A 398 -15.20 -23.10 -7.60
C ASP A 398 -15.14 -21.57 -7.51
N ILE A 399 -14.68 -21.03 -6.37
CA ILE A 399 -14.46 -19.58 -6.21
C ILE A 399 -13.37 -19.13 -7.17
N MET A 400 -12.28 -19.90 -7.31
CA MET A 400 -11.24 -19.57 -8.27
C MET A 400 -11.78 -19.56 -9.70
N ARG A 401 -12.67 -20.48 -10.09
CA ARG A 401 -13.33 -20.45 -11.40
C ARG A 401 -14.10 -19.13 -11.59
N ASN A 402 -14.87 -18.70 -10.59
CA ASN A 402 -15.62 -17.45 -10.64
C ASN A 402 -14.70 -16.23 -10.78
N ILE A 403 -13.60 -16.18 -10.03
CA ILE A 403 -12.59 -15.11 -10.18
C ILE A 403 -12.04 -15.02 -11.61
N HIS A 404 -11.76 -16.16 -12.26
CA HIS A 404 -11.29 -16.17 -13.65
C HIS A 404 -12.35 -15.74 -14.66
N ILE A 405 -13.64 -16.04 -14.39
CA ILE A 405 -14.76 -15.53 -15.19
C ILE A 405 -14.86 -14.01 -15.00
N ASN A 406 -14.86 -13.55 -13.75
CA ASN A 406 -14.97 -12.15 -13.35
C ASN A 406 -13.82 -11.29 -13.83
N ALA A 407 -12.64 -11.87 -14.07
CA ALA A 407 -11.52 -11.19 -14.71
C ALA A 407 -11.91 -10.52 -16.04
N ARG A 408 -12.95 -11.03 -16.73
CA ARG A 408 -13.50 -10.49 -17.97
C ARG A 408 -14.92 -9.91 -17.82
N ARG A 409 -15.27 -9.45 -16.62
CA ARG A 409 -16.51 -8.73 -16.32
C ARG A 409 -16.20 -7.30 -15.89
N LEU A 410 -17.22 -6.45 -15.90
CA LEU A 410 -17.14 -5.11 -15.32
C LEU A 410 -17.12 -5.26 -13.79
N THR A 411 -16.07 -4.74 -13.16
CA THR A 411 -15.93 -4.74 -11.70
C THR A 411 -15.47 -3.38 -11.23
N THR A 412 -15.73 -3.07 -9.96
CA THR A 412 -15.51 -1.77 -9.35
C THR A 412 -14.85 -1.92 -7.98
N PRO A 413 -14.33 -0.83 -7.38
CA PRO A 413 -13.90 -0.82 -5.98
C PRO A 413 -14.95 -1.35 -4.99
N PHE A 414 -16.26 -1.18 -5.23
CA PHE A 414 -17.32 -1.70 -4.36
C PHE A 414 -17.38 -3.23 -4.33
N ASP A 415 -17.21 -3.86 -5.50
CA ASP A 415 -17.16 -5.33 -5.60
C ASP A 415 -15.94 -5.88 -4.87
N LEU A 416 -14.81 -5.18 -5.03
CA LEU A 416 -13.56 -5.54 -4.37
C LEU A 416 -13.67 -5.39 -2.84
N HIS A 417 -14.28 -4.30 -2.37
CA HIS A 417 -14.59 -4.10 -0.95
C HIS A 417 -15.39 -5.28 -0.39
N THR A 418 -16.53 -5.60 -1.02
CA THR A 418 -17.43 -6.68 -0.56
C THR A 418 -16.71 -8.03 -0.55
N THR A 419 -15.88 -8.29 -1.55
CA THR A 419 -15.05 -9.50 -1.63
C THR A 419 -14.07 -9.58 -0.46
N LEU A 420 -13.31 -8.51 -0.19
CA LEU A 420 -12.32 -8.49 0.87
C LEU A 420 -12.96 -8.51 2.26
N ALA A 421 -14.07 -7.79 2.46
CA ALA A 421 -14.84 -7.83 3.70
C ALA A 421 -15.36 -9.24 4.00
N SER A 422 -15.75 -10.00 2.98
CA SER A 422 -16.20 -11.39 3.16
C SER A 422 -15.10 -12.34 3.67
N LEU A 423 -13.81 -11.97 3.53
CA LEU A 423 -12.70 -12.75 4.07
C LEU A 423 -12.65 -12.73 5.60
N VAL A 424 -13.23 -11.71 6.23
CA VAL A 424 -13.22 -11.50 7.69
C VAL A 424 -13.92 -12.65 8.44
N ASN A 425 -15.03 -13.15 7.90
CA ASN A 425 -15.81 -14.25 8.47
C ASN A 425 -15.98 -15.42 7.46
N PHE A 426 -14.93 -15.70 6.70
CA PHE A 426 -15.01 -16.63 5.59
C PHE A 426 -15.13 -18.09 6.04
N ASP A 427 -16.19 -18.75 5.56
CA ASP A 427 -16.50 -20.15 5.80
C ASP A 427 -16.41 -21.01 4.53
N GLY A 428 -15.79 -20.48 3.48
CA GLY A 428 -15.65 -21.16 2.19
C GLY A 428 -16.75 -20.87 1.19
N LYS A 429 -17.70 -19.97 1.50
CA LYS A 429 -18.78 -19.57 0.59
C LYS A 429 -18.82 -18.06 0.39
N PRO A 430 -19.30 -17.57 -0.78
CA PRO A 430 -19.62 -16.16 -0.95
C PRO A 430 -20.68 -15.76 0.06
N ARG A 431 -20.45 -14.65 0.77
CA ARG A 431 -21.40 -14.08 1.73
C ARG A 431 -21.74 -12.64 1.33
N PRO A 432 -22.98 -12.18 1.61
CA PRO A 432 -23.31 -10.77 1.59
C PRO A 432 -22.42 -9.97 2.53
N LEU A 433 -22.33 -8.66 2.30
CA LEU A 433 -21.64 -7.75 3.19
C LEU A 433 -22.35 -7.71 4.56
N ASP A 434 -21.55 -7.63 5.62
CA ASP A 434 -22.04 -7.33 6.96
C ASP A 434 -22.29 -5.82 7.07
N LEU A 435 -23.50 -5.43 7.50
CA LEU A 435 -23.96 -4.04 7.48
C LEU A 435 -23.97 -3.38 8.86
N ASP A 436 -23.52 -4.07 9.90
CA ASP A 436 -23.53 -3.57 11.28
C ASP A 436 -22.76 -2.24 11.45
N ASP A 437 -21.76 -1.99 10.61
CA ASP A 437 -20.94 -0.77 10.61
C ASP A 437 -21.51 0.36 9.72
N TYR A 438 -22.67 0.18 9.11
CA TYR A 438 -23.29 1.12 8.18
C TYR A 438 -24.57 1.74 8.74
N PRO A 439 -24.84 3.04 8.48
CA PRO A 439 -26.14 3.62 8.79
C PRO A 439 -27.28 2.90 8.05
N ASP A 440 -28.39 2.63 8.75
CA ASP A 440 -29.55 1.89 8.24
C ASP A 440 -30.07 2.42 6.88
N HIS A 441 -30.05 3.75 6.69
CA HIS A 441 -30.53 4.37 5.44
C HIS A 441 -29.62 4.12 4.23
N LEU A 442 -28.39 3.63 4.43
CA LEU A 442 -27.45 3.28 3.36
C LEU A 442 -27.43 1.79 3.05
N HIS A 443 -28.06 0.93 3.86
CA HIS A 443 -28.02 -0.53 3.70
C HIS A 443 -28.47 -0.99 2.31
N GLY A 444 -29.59 -0.47 1.80
CA GLY A 444 -30.08 -0.82 0.47
C GLY A 444 -29.10 -0.45 -0.64
N VAL A 445 -28.56 0.77 -0.59
CA VAL A 445 -27.61 1.27 -1.60
C VAL A 445 -26.33 0.43 -1.63
N VAL A 446 -25.83 0.05 -0.46
CA VAL A 446 -24.60 -0.75 -0.34
C VAL A 446 -24.82 -2.18 -0.86
N LEU A 447 -25.97 -2.80 -0.54
CA LEU A 447 -26.29 -4.15 -1.00
C LEU A 447 -26.53 -4.25 -2.51
N ASP A 448 -27.19 -3.25 -3.10
CA ASP A 448 -27.62 -3.33 -4.50
C ASP A 448 -26.47 -3.12 -5.50
N ARG A 449 -25.45 -2.31 -5.15
CA ARG A 449 -24.37 -1.94 -6.10
C ARG A 449 -23.21 -2.93 -6.21
N ALA A 450 -22.99 -3.72 -5.16
CA ALA A 450 -21.74 -4.46 -4.98
C ALA A 450 -21.95 -5.97 -5.08
N ILE A 451 -21.13 -6.62 -5.90
CA ILE A 451 -21.16 -8.06 -6.09
C ILE A 451 -19.88 -8.67 -5.53
N ASN A 452 -20.03 -9.63 -4.61
CA ASN A 452 -18.91 -10.40 -4.09
C ASN A 452 -18.28 -11.22 -5.24
N LEU A 453 -17.00 -10.96 -5.55
CA LEU A 453 -16.27 -11.58 -6.65
C LEU A 453 -15.98 -13.08 -6.42
N PHE A 454 -16.30 -13.63 -5.25
CA PHE A 454 -16.32 -15.07 -5.04
C PHE A 454 -17.52 -15.75 -5.72
N GLY A 455 -18.59 -15.01 -6.00
CA GLY A 455 -19.67 -15.39 -6.92
C GLY A 455 -19.36 -14.96 -8.35
N GLU A 456 -20.20 -15.32 -9.32
CA GLU A 456 -20.08 -14.83 -10.69
C GLU A 456 -20.73 -13.45 -10.83
N VAL A 457 -20.00 -12.48 -11.40
CA VAL A 457 -20.54 -11.20 -11.81
C VAL A 457 -21.33 -11.40 -13.11
N PRO A 458 -22.62 -10.99 -13.16
CA PRO A 458 -23.48 -11.19 -14.32
C PRO A 458 -22.90 -10.66 -15.62
N ASP A 459 -23.20 -11.35 -16.73
CA ASP A 459 -22.78 -10.94 -18.06
C ASP A 459 -23.57 -9.76 -18.63
N ASN A 460 -24.65 -9.38 -17.96
CA ASN A 460 -25.49 -8.27 -18.33
C ASN A 460 -25.27 -7.02 -17.47
N ARG A 461 -24.27 -7.02 -16.57
CA ARG A 461 -23.93 -5.85 -15.75
C ARG A 461 -23.65 -4.62 -16.62
N THR A 462 -24.19 -3.48 -16.19
CA THR A 462 -24.07 -2.18 -16.88
C THR A 462 -23.21 -1.20 -16.07
N CYS A 463 -22.93 -0.02 -16.65
CA CYS A 463 -22.25 1.06 -15.93
C CYS A 463 -23.18 1.86 -14.99
N GLU A 464 -24.49 1.65 -15.05
CA GLU A 464 -25.46 2.31 -14.16
C GLU A 464 -25.51 1.65 -12.77
N GLU A 465 -25.08 0.37 -12.70
CA GLU A 465 -24.96 -0.46 -11.49
C GLU A 465 -23.56 -0.37 -10.86
#